data_AF-A0ABD0LUF7-F1
#
_entry.id   AF-A0ABD0LUF7-F1
#
_cell.length_a   1.000
_cell.length_b   1.000
_cell.length_c   1.000
_cell.angle_alpha   90.00
_cell.angle_beta   90.00
_cell.angle_gamma   90.00
#
_symmetry.space_group_name_H-M   'P 1'
#
loop_
_entity.id
_entity.type
_entity.pdbx_description
1 polymer ?
#
loop_
_entity_poly.entity_id
_entity_poly.type
_entity_poly.pdbx_seq_one_letter_code
_entity_poly.pdbx_strand_id
1 'polypeptide(L)' 'MYSYRDRYADTMFGIQQDQQSPPEKMEGPVLDRIQKEMEAVAGPVSDLQKRRQWRDRRLAKLAKLKAEMDDADKEQ' A
#
# COMPACT_ATOMS: atom_id res chain seq x y z
N MET A 1 -15.30 -10.44 15.05
CA MET A 1 -15.18 -8.96 15.13
C MET A 1 -14.98 -8.47 16.56
N TYR A 2 -15.79 -8.89 17.54
CA TYR A 2 -15.65 -8.49 18.95
C TYR A 2 -14.26 -8.79 19.56
N SER A 3 -13.74 -10.01 19.40
CA SER A 3 -12.38 -10.34 19.87
C SER A 3 -11.26 -9.51 19.24
N TYR A 4 -11.45 -8.95 18.04
CA TYR A 4 -10.44 -8.09 17.41
C TYR A 4 -10.49 -6.69 18.01
N ARG A 5 -11.71 -6.14 18.17
CA ARG A 5 -11.94 -4.89 18.88
C ARG A 5 -11.32 -4.94 20.28
N ASP A 6 -11.66 -5.95 21.08
CA ASP A 6 -11.24 -6.00 22.49
C ASP A 6 -9.72 -6.07 22.66
N ARG A 7 -9.00 -6.54 21.64
CA ARG A 7 -7.53 -6.66 21.67
C ARG A 7 -6.81 -5.43 21.14
N TYR A 8 -7.41 -4.68 20.21
CA TYR A 8 -6.68 -3.67 19.44
C TYR A 8 -7.33 -2.27 19.46
N ALA A 9 -8.58 -2.13 19.92
CA ALA A 9 -9.31 -0.86 19.85
C ALA A 9 -8.57 0.26 20.60
N ASP A 10 -8.07 -0.02 21.81
CA ASP A 10 -7.40 1.00 22.63
C ASP A 10 -6.07 1.45 22.00
N THR A 11 -5.30 0.53 21.43
CA THR A 11 -4.06 0.85 20.71
C THR A 11 -4.34 1.64 19.44
N MET A 12 -5.36 1.26 18.68
CA MET A 12 -5.77 2.00 17.47
C MET A 12 -6.19 3.43 17.81
N PHE A 13 -6.93 3.60 18.90
CA PHE A 13 -7.35 4.92 19.37
C PHE A 13 -6.16 5.75 19.84
N GLY A 14 -5.22 5.18 20.59
CA GLY A 14 -3.99 5.87 20.99
C GLY A 14 -3.18 6.38 19.80
N ILE A 15 -2.96 5.56 18.77
CA ILE A 15 -2.25 5.97 17.55
C ILE A 15 -2.98 7.12 16.84
N GLN A 16 -4.31 7.09 16.79
CA GLN A 16 -5.10 8.17 16.19
C GLN A 16 -4.96 9.49 16.95
N GLN A 17 -4.77 9.45 18.28
CA GLN A 17 -4.50 10.64 19.08
C GLN A 17 -3.11 11.22 18.81
N ASP A 18 -2.12 10.35 18.60
CA ASP A 18 -0.74 10.77 18.30
C ASP A 18 -0.59 11.36 16.88
N GLN A 19 -1.43 10.95 15.91
CA GLN A 19 -1.37 11.38 14.52
C GLN A 19 -2.12 12.68 14.20
N GLN A 20 -2.59 13.44 15.21
CA GLN A 20 -3.41 14.65 15.03
C GLN A 20 -2.64 15.88 14.53
N SER A 21 -1.59 15.70 13.73
CA SER A 21 -0.95 16.80 13.03
C SER A 21 -1.89 17.35 11.94
N PRO A 22 -1.94 18.67 11.73
CA PRO A 22 -2.70 19.24 10.62
C PRO A 22 -2.15 18.69 9.29
N PRO A 23 -2.99 18.57 8.24
CA PRO A 23 -2.53 18.11 6.94
C PRO A 23 -1.38 18.98 6.43
N GLU A 24 -0.24 18.34 6.14
CA GLU A 24 0.91 19.01 5.57
C GLU A 24 0.79 19.05 4.04
N LYS A 25 1.27 20.15 3.44
CA LYS A 25 1.39 20.23 1.99
C LYS A 25 2.58 19.38 1.53
N MET A 26 2.37 18.65 0.45
CA MET A 26 3.43 17.89 -0.22
C MET A 26 4.30 18.82 -1.05
N GLU A 27 5.12 19.63 -0.38
CA GLU A 27 5.98 20.64 -1.00
C GLU A 27 7.34 20.73 -0.30
N GLY A 28 8.25 21.48 -0.91
CA GLY A 28 9.56 21.77 -0.35
C GLY A 28 10.48 20.55 -0.20
N PRO A 29 11.44 20.59 0.75
CA PRO A 29 12.50 19.59 0.86
C PRO A 29 12.00 18.15 1.10
N VAL A 30 10.81 18.00 1.68
CA VAL A 30 10.19 16.69 1.91
C VAL A 30 9.75 16.07 0.60
N LEU A 31 9.14 16.84 -0.30
CA LEU A 31 8.76 16.35 -1.63
C LEU A 31 10.00 15.95 -2.45
N ASP A 32 11.06 16.75 -2.40
CA ASP A 32 12.32 16.44 -3.11
C ASP A 32 12.93 15.12 -2.61
N ARG A 33 12.89 14.91 -1.29
CA ARG A 33 13.33 13.65 -0.68
C ARG A 33 12.47 12.47 -1.16
N ILE A 34 11.14 12.62 -1.14
CA ILE A 34 10.22 11.57 -1.60
C ILE A 34 10.48 11.25 -3.07
N GLN A 35 10.65 12.26 -3.92
CA GLN A 35 10.95 12.06 -5.35
C GLN A 35 12.23 11.26 -5.54
N LYS A 36 13.31 11.63 -4.84
CA LYS A 36 14.60 10.92 -4.90
C LYS A 36 14.49 9.46 -4.44
N GLU A 37 13.79 9.22 -3.33
CA GLU A 37 13.58 7.87 -2.81
C GLU A 37 12.71 7.02 -3.75
N MET A 38 11.68 7.62 -4.36
CA MET A 38 10.83 6.95 -5.34
C MET A 38 11.61 6.58 -6.60
N GLU A 39 12.44 7.46 -7.13
CA GLU A 39 13.27 7.17 -8.30
C GLU A 39 14.28 6.06 -8.04
N ALA A 40 14.84 5.98 -6.82
CA ALA A 40 15.75 4.89 -6.43
C ALA A 40 15.08 3.51 -6.45
N VAL A 41 13.77 3.44 -6.19
CA VAL A 41 13.02 2.18 -6.12
C VAL A 41 12.33 1.85 -7.45
N ALA A 42 11.69 2.84 -8.07
CA ALA A 42 10.84 2.67 -9.23
C ALA A 42 11.55 2.95 -10.56
N GLY A 43 12.73 3.58 -10.52
CA GLY A 43 13.41 4.12 -11.68
C GLY A 43 12.96 5.54 -12.02
N PRO A 44 13.59 6.17 -13.03
CA PRO A 44 13.29 7.54 -13.41
C PRO A 44 11.86 7.68 -13.95
N VAL A 45 11.27 8.87 -13.77
CA VAL A 45 9.90 9.18 -14.20
C VAL A 45 9.67 8.94 -15.71
N SER A 46 10.71 9.15 -16.52
CA SER A 46 10.69 8.88 -17.96
C SER A 46 10.36 7.42 -18.31
N ASP A 47 10.67 6.48 -17.41
CA ASP A 47 10.46 5.04 -17.59
C ASP A 47 9.19 4.52 -16.88
N LEU A 48 8.31 5.40 -16.41
CA LEU A 48 7.09 5.03 -15.67
C LEU A 48 6.25 3.98 -16.39
N GLN A 49 6.17 4.02 -17.72
CA GLN A 49 5.37 3.06 -18.47
C GLN A 49 5.89 1.63 -18.35
N LYS A 50 7.21 1.43 -18.32
CA LYS A 50 7.82 0.11 -18.10
C LYS A 50 7.49 -0.40 -16.69
N ARG A 51 7.54 0.48 -15.69
CA ARG A 51 7.17 0.15 -14.31
C ARG A 51 5.70 -0.20 -14.17
N ARG A 52 4.80 0.53 -14.86
CA ARG A 52 3.36 0.24 -14.93
C ARG A 52 3.10 -1.13 -15.56
N GLN A 53 3.73 -1.44 -16.69
CA GLN A 53 3.61 -2.77 -17.32
C GLN A 53 4.07 -3.89 -16.39
N TRP A 54 5.18 -3.70 -15.67
CA TRP A 54 5.62 -4.68 -14.66
C TRP A 54 4.56 -4.87 -13.56
N ARG A 55 3.99 -3.77 -13.04
CA ARG A 55 2.95 -3.81 -12.01
C ARG A 55 1.72 -4.56 -12.51
N ASP A 56 1.26 -4.25 -13.71
CA ASP A 56 0.04 -4.82 -14.28
C ASP A 56 0.19 -6.34 -14.51
N ARG A 57 1.37 -6.80 -14.94
CA ARG A 57 1.69 -8.24 -15.03
C ARG A 57 1.63 -8.95 -13.67
N ARG A 58 2.04 -8.28 -12.58
CA ARG A 58 1.97 -8.84 -11.22
C ARG A 58 0.53 -8.88 -10.72
N LEU A 59 -0.25 -7.85 -10.99
CA LEU A 59 -1.68 -7.80 -10.64
C LEU A 59 -2.48 -8.88 -11.38
N ALA A 60 -2.19 -9.14 -12.65
CA ALA A 60 -2.82 -10.22 -13.40
C ALA A 60 -2.54 -11.61 -12.78
N LYS A 61 -1.30 -11.86 -12.35
CA LYS A 61 -0.93 -13.10 -11.65
C LYS A 61 -1.60 -13.21 -10.29
N LEU A 62 -1.69 -12.10 -9.54
CA LEU A 62 -2.38 -12.06 -8.25
C LEU A 62 -3.87 -12.34 -8.41
N ALA A 63 -4.52 -11.78 -9.43
CA ALA A 63 -5.93 -12.04 -9.72
C ALA A 63 -6.17 -13.53 -10.03
N LYS A 64 -5.30 -14.14 -10.84
CA LYS A 64 -5.37 -15.58 -11.12
C LYS A 64 -5.21 -16.42 -9.84
N LEU A 65 -4.20 -16.11 -9.02
CA LEU A 65 -3.97 -16.82 -7.76
C LEU A 65 -5.17 -16.74 -6.82
N LYS A 66 -5.80 -15.56 -6.70
CA LYS A 66 -6.99 -15.39 -5.86
C LYS A 66 -8.16 -16.26 -6.34
N ALA A 67 -8.39 -16.31 -7.66
CA ALA A 67 -9.45 -17.17 -8.22
C ALA A 67 -9.18 -18.66 -7.95
N GLU A 68 -7.93 -19.11 -8.13
CA GLU A 68 -7.55 -20.50 -7.85
C GLU A 68 -7.75 -20.87 -6.36
N MET A 69 -7.44 -19.95 -5.44
CA MET A 69 -7.69 -20.16 -4.01
C MET A 69 -9.19 -20.20 -3.69
N ASP A 70 -9.98 -19.29 -4.25
CA ASP A 70 -11.43 -19.26 -4.04
C ASP A 70 -12.11 -20.53 -4.58
N ASP A 71 -11.59 -21.11 -5.65
CA ASP A 71 -12.10 -22.38 -6.19
C ASP A 71 -11.68 -23.58 -5.32
N ALA A 72 -10.44 -23.61 -4.84
CA ALA A 72 -9.97 -24.64 -3.90
C ALA A 72 -10.71 -24.63 -2.55
N ASP A 73 -11.15 -23.45 -2.09
CA ASP A 73 -11.95 -23.30 -0.87
C ASP A 73 -13.40 -23.76 -1.05
N LYS A 74 -13.94 -23.82 -2.28
CA LYS A 74 -15.30 -24.33 -2.58
C LYS A 74 -15.37 -25.85 -2.72
N GLU A 75 -14.24 -26.49 -3.01
CA GLU A 75 -14.14 -27.95 -3.17
C GLU A 75 -13.98 -28.68 -1.82
N GLN A 76 -13.80 -27.94 -0.72
CA GLN A 76 -13.76 -28.44 0.67
C GLN A 76 -15.13 -28.34 1.36
#